data_AF-A0A3Q1G2K3-F1
#
_entry.id   AF-A0A3Q1G2K3-F1
#
_cell.length_a   1.000
_cell.length_b   1.000
_cell.length_c   1.000
_cell.angle_alpha   90.00
_cell.angle_beta   90.00
_cell.angle_gamma   90.00
#
_symmetry.space_group_name_H-M   'P 1'
#
loop_
_entity.id
_entity.type
_entity.pdbx_description
1 polymer ?
#
loop_
_entity_poly.entity_id
_entity_poly.type
_entity_poly.pdbx_seq_one_letter_code
_entity_poly.pdbx_strand_id
1 'polypeptide(L)'
;MSSFLYFILPALGGYTLTSLYLLKNPHILHRKKRTAFYCTHISHRGGKSAVEQGTEMLELDCHLTNDGHVVVSHDENLRRQTGHDVTVSSLNLQDLPLYKERLEVTFYSGRFSSGADRRFALLEDVFRKFPEIPVSIEVKENNHQLIEKNDSMPYSFTMSRGLVLLLLYYSGLLPFVPLGESLLQFYLIRIFNRSDCRSVCRCIVTMRKSLFKHLAARGIQVHLFVCNKDEDIKAAFELGATGVMSDYPSLLSSYLSRNRMQD
;
A
#
# COMPACT_ATOMS: atom_id res chain seq x y z
N MET A 1 -37.34 -2.27 -35.22
CA MET A 1 -36.53 -2.41 -33.99
C MET A 1 -36.18 -3.85 -33.61
N SER A 2 -36.91 -4.89 -34.10
CA SER A 2 -36.66 -6.30 -33.75
C SER A 2 -35.34 -6.90 -34.29
N SER A 3 -34.96 -6.63 -35.56
CA SER A 3 -33.76 -7.23 -36.17
C SER A 3 -32.43 -6.84 -35.51
N PHE A 4 -32.36 -5.68 -34.85
CA PHE A 4 -31.13 -5.20 -34.22
C PHE A 4 -30.81 -5.97 -32.92
N LEU A 5 -31.84 -6.45 -32.21
CA LEU A 5 -31.67 -7.27 -31.00
C LEU A 5 -31.05 -8.64 -31.30
N TYR A 6 -31.31 -9.22 -32.48
CA TYR A 6 -30.76 -10.52 -32.88
C TYR A 6 -29.24 -10.52 -33.03
N PHE A 7 -28.62 -9.37 -33.30
CA PHE A 7 -27.16 -9.25 -33.39
C PHE A 7 -26.54 -8.77 -32.07
N ILE A 8 -27.22 -7.88 -31.34
CA ILE A 8 -26.71 -7.36 -30.06
C ILE A 8 -26.66 -8.43 -28.98
N LEU A 9 -27.71 -9.27 -28.85
CA LEU A 9 -27.78 -10.27 -27.78
C LEU A 9 -26.66 -11.33 -27.87
N PRO A 10 -26.40 -11.95 -29.03
CA PRO A 10 -25.27 -12.88 -29.18
C PRO A 10 -23.91 -12.19 -29.03
N ALA A 11 -23.76 -10.96 -29.52
CA ALA A 11 -22.51 -10.21 -29.36
C ALA A 11 -22.22 -9.90 -27.88
N LEU A 12 -23.23 -9.45 -27.13
CA LEU A 12 -23.13 -9.21 -25.68
C LEU A 12 -22.89 -10.51 -24.91
N GLY A 13 -23.57 -11.59 -25.28
CA GLY A 13 -23.38 -12.93 -24.70
C GLY A 13 -21.96 -13.46 -24.95
N GLY A 14 -21.46 -13.36 -26.18
CA GLY A 14 -20.10 -13.75 -26.54
C GLY A 14 -19.05 -12.91 -25.81
N TYR A 15 -19.25 -11.58 -25.73
CA TYR A 15 -18.40 -10.68 -24.97
C TYR A 15 -18.34 -11.06 -23.49
N THR A 16 -19.49 -11.23 -22.84
CA THR A 16 -19.55 -11.53 -21.40
C THR A 16 -18.91 -12.88 -21.08
N LEU A 17 -19.16 -13.92 -21.88
CA LEU A 17 -18.52 -15.22 -21.70
C LEU A 17 -17.00 -15.15 -21.89
N THR A 18 -16.54 -14.47 -22.94
CA THR A 18 -15.12 -14.30 -23.24
C THR A 18 -14.43 -13.50 -22.14
N SER A 19 -15.03 -12.39 -21.71
CA SER A 19 -14.54 -11.55 -20.62
C SER A 19 -14.42 -12.35 -19.32
N LEU A 20 -15.45 -13.09 -18.92
CA LEU A 20 -15.42 -13.90 -17.69
C LEU A 20 -14.38 -15.03 -17.76
N TYR A 21 -14.22 -15.64 -18.93
CA TYR A 21 -13.20 -16.67 -19.14
C TYR A 21 -11.78 -16.09 -19.00
N LEU A 22 -11.50 -14.97 -19.66
CA LEU A 22 -10.20 -14.30 -19.59
C LEU A 22 -9.94 -13.66 -18.22
N LEU A 23 -10.98 -13.22 -17.51
CA LEU A 23 -10.88 -12.73 -16.14
C LEU A 23 -10.34 -13.84 -15.21
N LYS A 24 -10.75 -15.09 -15.41
CA LYS A 24 -10.22 -16.25 -14.66
C LYS A 24 -8.88 -16.73 -15.18
N ASN A 25 -8.59 -16.53 -16.47
CA ASN A 25 -7.41 -17.03 -17.16
C ASN A 25 -6.59 -15.90 -17.80
N PRO A 26 -6.06 -14.94 -17.01
CA PRO A 26 -5.35 -13.79 -17.58
C PRO A 26 -4.09 -14.19 -18.36
N HIS A 27 -3.52 -15.36 -18.08
CA HIS A 27 -2.32 -15.89 -18.72
C HIS A 27 -2.42 -16.06 -20.24
N ILE A 28 -3.65 -16.14 -20.75
CA ILE A 28 -3.92 -16.26 -22.19
C ILE A 28 -3.50 -14.99 -22.94
N LEU A 29 -3.73 -13.82 -22.34
CA LEU A 29 -3.42 -12.52 -22.94
C LEU A 29 -2.20 -11.84 -22.29
N HIS A 30 -1.93 -12.13 -21.03
CA HIS A 30 -0.92 -11.42 -20.23
C HIS A 30 0.10 -12.39 -19.67
N ARG A 31 1.39 -12.07 -19.81
CA ARG A 31 2.43 -12.78 -19.06
C ARG A 31 2.37 -12.38 -17.59
N LYS A 32 2.57 -13.34 -16.69
CA LYS A 32 2.69 -13.06 -15.26
C LYS A 32 3.92 -12.18 -15.05
N LYS A 33 3.72 -11.05 -14.36
CA LYS A 33 4.81 -10.14 -14.01
C LYS A 33 5.78 -10.82 -13.05
N ARG A 34 7.07 -10.53 -13.24
CA ARG A 34 8.11 -10.79 -12.26
C ARG A 34 8.26 -9.51 -11.45
N THR A 35 7.76 -9.53 -10.21
CA THR A 35 7.97 -8.41 -9.30
C THR A 35 9.38 -8.48 -8.73
N ALA A 36 9.98 -7.33 -8.45
CA ALA A 36 11.31 -7.26 -7.84
C ALA A 36 11.35 -7.93 -6.45
N PHE A 37 10.21 -7.94 -5.76
CA PHE A 37 10.01 -8.59 -4.47
C PHE A 37 8.60 -9.14 -4.34
N TYR A 38 8.37 -9.97 -3.34
CA TYR A 38 7.05 -10.42 -2.90
C TYR A 38 7.00 -10.33 -1.38
N CYS A 39 6.00 -9.65 -0.83
CA CYS A 39 5.89 -9.46 0.62
C CYS A 39 4.47 -9.74 1.10
N THR A 40 4.40 -10.52 2.17
CA THR A 40 3.19 -10.86 2.92
C THR A 40 3.10 -10.02 4.20
N HIS A 41 4.24 -9.80 4.87
CA HIS A 41 4.34 -9.04 6.11
C HIS A 41 4.92 -7.64 5.86
N ILE A 42 4.07 -6.62 6.02
CA ILE A 42 4.44 -5.22 5.83
C ILE A 42 4.28 -4.50 7.16
N SER A 43 5.25 -3.66 7.52
CA SER A 43 5.13 -2.83 8.73
C SER A 43 5.04 -1.37 8.37
N HIS A 44 3.92 -0.78 8.80
CA HIS A 44 3.68 0.64 8.70
C HIS A 44 4.57 1.36 9.71
N ARG A 45 5.31 2.38 9.26
CA ARG A 45 6.25 3.16 10.09
C ARG A 45 7.30 2.28 10.79
N GLY A 46 7.66 1.18 10.14
CA GLY A 46 8.58 0.19 10.68
C GLY A 46 10.02 0.71 10.73
N GLY A 47 10.83 0.06 11.55
CA GLY A 47 12.27 0.31 11.61
C GLY A 47 13.00 -0.96 12.02
N LYS A 48 14.17 -0.82 12.65
CA LYS A 48 15.00 -1.96 13.06
C LYS A 48 14.21 -3.02 13.83
N SER A 49 13.39 -2.61 14.79
CA SER A 49 12.59 -3.54 15.60
C SER A 49 11.55 -4.31 14.78
N ALA A 50 10.98 -3.70 13.75
CA ALA A 50 10.05 -4.37 12.84
C ALA A 50 10.79 -5.42 12.01
N VAL A 51 11.95 -5.07 11.43
CA VAL A 51 12.80 -6.00 10.68
C VAL A 51 13.22 -7.20 11.55
N GLU A 52 13.64 -6.96 12.81
CA GLU A 52 13.95 -8.03 13.77
C GLU A 52 12.73 -8.92 14.10
N GLN A 53 11.51 -8.41 13.92
CA GLN A 53 10.26 -9.16 14.11
C GLN A 53 9.82 -9.88 12.83
N GLY A 54 10.58 -9.85 11.73
CA GLY A 54 10.27 -10.59 10.50
C GLY A 54 9.44 -9.82 9.49
N THR A 55 9.48 -8.49 9.52
CA THR A 55 8.93 -7.63 8.46
C THR A 55 9.64 -7.88 7.13
N GLU A 56 8.86 -8.05 6.06
CA GLU A 56 9.36 -8.30 4.71
C GLU A 56 9.34 -7.04 3.83
N MET A 57 8.61 -5.99 4.22
CA MET A 57 8.63 -4.67 3.57
C MET A 57 8.33 -3.57 4.60
N LEU A 58 9.07 -2.46 4.53
CA LEU A 58 8.81 -1.26 5.32
C LEU A 58 7.93 -0.31 4.51
N GLU A 59 6.87 0.21 5.13
CA GLU A 59 6.15 1.36 4.59
C GLU A 59 6.58 2.60 5.39
N LEU A 60 6.97 3.66 4.67
CA LEU A 60 7.49 4.89 5.24
C LEU A 60 6.89 6.10 4.54
N ASP A 61 6.28 6.97 5.35
CA ASP A 61 5.93 8.33 4.94
C ASP A 61 7.19 9.19 4.83
N CYS A 62 7.33 9.93 3.72
CA CYS A 62 8.47 10.80 3.48
C CYS A 62 8.05 12.22 3.07
N HIS A 63 8.85 13.20 3.50
CA HIS A 63 8.76 14.61 3.12
C HIS A 63 10.11 15.10 2.61
N LEU A 64 10.10 16.13 1.77
CA LEU A 64 11.31 16.75 1.23
C LEU A 64 11.65 18.01 2.03
N THR A 65 12.92 18.19 2.39
CA THR A 65 13.43 19.45 2.95
C THR A 65 13.63 20.50 1.87
N ASN A 66 13.78 21.77 2.26
CA ASN A 66 14.03 22.88 1.34
C ASN A 66 15.33 22.70 0.52
N ASP A 67 16.34 22.04 1.10
CA ASP A 67 17.62 21.72 0.45
C ASP A 67 17.62 20.35 -0.27
N GLY A 68 16.46 19.70 -0.43
CA GLY A 68 16.28 18.52 -1.29
C GLY A 68 16.61 17.17 -0.64
N HIS A 69 16.71 17.08 0.68
CA HIS A 69 16.89 15.82 1.39
C HIS A 69 15.54 15.16 1.71
N VAL A 70 15.47 13.84 1.56
CA VAL A 70 14.24 13.08 1.84
C VAL A 70 14.28 12.57 3.28
N VAL A 71 13.34 13.07 4.08
CA VAL A 71 13.22 12.79 5.50
C VAL A 71 12.03 11.87 5.76
N VAL A 72 12.24 10.84 6.57
CA VAL A 72 11.20 9.94 7.03
C VAL A 72 10.39 10.62 8.14
N SER A 73 9.17 11.01 7.82
CA SER A 73 8.21 11.59 8.77
C SER A 73 6.79 11.41 8.25
N HIS A 74 5.84 11.12 9.14
CA HIS A 74 4.43 11.12 8.78
C HIS A 74 3.87 12.55 8.66
N ASP A 75 4.26 13.43 9.58
CA ASP A 75 3.71 14.78 9.65
C ASP A 75 4.52 15.73 8.79
N GLU A 76 3.81 16.55 8.03
CA GLU A 76 4.38 17.71 7.32
C GLU A 76 4.81 18.79 8.33
N ASN A 77 3.95 19.08 9.32
CA ASN A 77 4.22 20.06 10.37
C ASN A 77 4.80 19.40 11.63
N LEU A 78 5.90 19.95 12.12
CA LEU A 78 6.72 19.36 13.17
C LEU A 78 6.23 19.67 14.60
N ARG A 79 5.10 20.38 14.78
CA ARG A 79 4.62 20.82 16.10
C ARG A 79 4.35 19.65 17.03
N ARG A 80 3.79 18.57 16.50
CA ARG A 80 3.52 17.35 17.28
C ARG A 80 4.82 16.69 17.73
N GLN A 81 5.73 16.47 16.78
CA GLN A 81 6.95 15.69 16.93
C GLN A 81 8.06 16.40 17.71
N THR A 82 8.19 17.71 17.52
CA THR A 82 9.33 18.51 18.02
C THR A 82 8.87 19.64 18.95
N GLY A 83 7.63 20.10 18.81
CA GLY A 83 7.10 21.26 19.54
C GLY A 83 7.19 22.56 18.75
N HIS A 84 7.87 22.57 17.60
CA HIS A 84 8.04 23.74 16.75
C HIS A 84 6.98 23.76 15.64
N ASP A 85 6.28 24.89 15.48
CA ASP A 85 5.27 25.07 14.43
C ASP A 85 5.91 25.46 13.10
N VAL A 86 6.58 24.47 12.50
CA VAL A 86 7.35 24.60 11.26
C VAL A 86 7.10 23.38 10.38
N THR A 87 7.18 23.58 9.06
CA THR A 87 6.97 22.52 8.08
C THR A 87 8.30 21.97 7.56
N VAL A 88 8.40 20.67 7.31
CA VAL A 88 9.64 20.03 6.80
C VAL A 88 10.17 20.71 5.54
N SER A 89 9.31 20.99 4.56
CA SER A 89 9.69 21.62 3.29
C SER A 89 10.13 23.07 3.40
N SER A 90 9.97 23.70 4.57
CA SER A 90 10.45 25.07 4.84
C SER A 90 11.85 25.13 5.45
N LEU A 91 12.44 23.99 5.83
CA LEU A 91 13.72 23.91 6.54
C LEU A 91 14.77 23.19 5.71
N ASN A 92 16.05 23.56 5.89
CA ASN A 92 17.15 22.72 5.43
C ASN A 92 17.38 21.58 6.42
N LEU A 93 18.08 20.51 5.99
CA LEU A 93 18.32 19.33 6.83
C LEU A 93 18.98 19.67 8.18
N GLN A 94 19.94 20.60 8.18
CA GLN A 94 20.68 20.99 9.39
C GLN A 94 19.82 21.78 10.38
N ASP A 95 18.76 22.43 9.89
CA ASP A 95 17.86 23.28 10.67
C ASP A 95 16.68 22.49 11.27
N LEU A 96 16.58 21.19 10.98
CA LEU A 96 15.52 20.34 11.52
C LEU A 96 15.65 20.21 13.05
N PRO A 97 14.58 20.54 13.80
CA PRO A 97 14.58 20.40 15.25
C PRO A 97 14.65 18.93 15.66
N LEU A 98 15.13 18.67 16.88
CA LEU A 98 15.13 17.31 17.42
C LEU A 98 13.70 16.89 17.82
N TYR A 99 13.41 15.61 17.69
CA TYR A 99 12.20 15.00 18.28
C TYR A 99 12.12 15.28 19.78
N LYS A 100 10.93 15.29 20.36
CA LYS A 100 10.74 15.32 21.82
C LYS A 100 11.38 14.09 22.48
N GLU A 101 11.88 14.23 23.71
CA GLU A 101 12.45 13.10 24.49
C GLU A 101 11.44 11.98 24.73
N ARG A 102 10.19 12.38 24.96
CA ARG A 102 9.04 11.49 25.06
C ARG A 102 8.05 11.90 23.98
N LEU A 103 7.88 11.04 23.00
CA LEU A 103 6.94 11.24 21.91
C LEU A 103 5.81 10.24 22.02
N GLU A 104 4.57 10.72 22.03
CA GLU A 104 3.40 9.83 22.04
C GLU A 104 3.31 9.06 20.71
N VAL A 105 3.05 7.75 20.80
CA VAL A 105 2.86 6.90 19.63
C VAL A 105 1.49 7.18 19.02
N THR A 106 1.47 7.70 17.79
CA THR A 106 0.25 8.23 17.15
C THR A 106 -0.92 7.26 17.12
N PHE A 107 -0.65 5.97 16.88
CA PHE A 107 -1.68 4.93 16.78
C PHE A 107 -1.92 4.20 18.11
N TYR A 108 -1.20 4.55 19.17
CA TYR A 108 -1.34 3.94 20.49
C TYR A 108 -1.34 4.99 21.58
N SER A 109 -2.48 5.66 21.75
CA SER A 109 -2.64 6.74 22.73
C SER A 109 -2.27 6.29 24.15
N GLY A 110 -1.58 7.17 24.87
CA GLY A 110 -1.04 6.91 26.20
C GLY A 110 0.26 6.10 26.22
N ARG A 111 0.76 5.62 25.07
CA ARG A 111 2.12 5.05 24.95
C ARG A 111 3.09 6.08 24.42
N PHE A 112 4.29 6.06 24.99
CA PHE A 112 5.37 6.98 24.63
C PHE A 112 6.58 6.20 24.17
N SER A 113 7.20 6.69 23.10
CA SER A 113 8.53 6.28 22.65
C SER A 113 9.57 7.26 23.18
N SER A 114 10.76 6.74 23.46
CA SER A 114 11.95 7.49 23.85
C SER A 114 13.17 6.87 23.21
N GLY A 115 14.16 7.69 22.84
CA GLY A 115 15.40 7.24 22.23
C GLY A 115 16.53 8.23 22.48
N ALA A 116 17.76 7.72 22.50
CA ALA A 116 18.95 8.55 22.62
C ALA A 116 19.18 9.38 21.35
N ASP A 117 18.96 8.78 20.19
CA ASP A 117 18.95 9.49 18.91
C ASP A 117 17.57 10.10 18.67
N ARG A 118 17.55 11.43 18.57
CA ARG A 118 16.35 12.26 18.39
C ARG A 118 16.36 12.98 17.04
N ARG A 119 17.27 12.64 16.14
CA ARG A 119 17.32 13.20 14.79
C ARG A 119 16.29 12.52 13.90
N PHE A 120 15.88 13.24 12.85
CA PHE A 120 15.08 12.65 11.79
C PHE A 120 15.91 11.65 10.98
N ALA A 121 15.32 10.51 10.64
CA ALA A 121 15.98 9.53 9.78
C ALA A 121 15.88 9.98 8.32
N LEU A 122 17.00 9.90 7.60
CA LEU A 122 17.00 10.08 6.15
C LEU A 122 16.59 8.80 5.47
N LEU A 123 15.87 8.92 4.35
CA LEU A 123 15.51 7.76 3.54
C LEU A 123 16.75 7.02 3.02
N GLU A 124 17.82 7.75 2.68
CA GLU A 124 19.09 7.13 2.28
C GLU A 124 19.71 6.27 3.39
N ASP A 125 19.60 6.67 4.65
CA ASP A 125 20.11 5.90 5.78
C ASP A 125 19.30 4.63 6.02
N VAL A 126 17.99 4.66 5.74
CA VAL A 126 17.15 3.46 5.75
C VAL A 126 17.64 2.48 4.69
N PHE A 127 17.88 2.93 3.46
CA PHE A 127 18.38 2.06 2.39
C PHE A 127 19.78 1.52 2.68
N ARG A 128 20.68 2.34 3.25
CA ARG A 128 22.02 1.87 3.68
C ARG A 128 21.93 0.81 4.76
N LYS A 129 20.99 0.97 5.71
CA LYS A 129 20.84 0.09 6.87
C LYS A 129 20.11 -1.21 6.54
N PHE A 130 19.16 -1.18 5.60
CA PHE A 130 18.35 -2.32 5.20
C PHE A 130 18.37 -2.52 3.68
N PRO A 131 19.53 -2.84 3.09
CA PRO A 131 19.69 -2.92 1.63
C PRO A 131 18.84 -4.03 0.98
N GLU A 132 18.48 -5.06 1.74
CA GLU A 132 17.70 -6.20 1.26
C GLU A 132 16.19 -6.06 1.52
N ILE A 133 15.76 -5.05 2.29
CA ILE A 133 14.35 -4.86 2.65
C ILE A 133 13.72 -3.87 1.68
N PRO A 134 12.70 -4.27 0.90
CA PRO A 134 11.91 -3.34 0.12
C PRO A 134 11.30 -2.24 0.99
N VAL A 135 11.30 -1.01 0.47
CA VAL A 135 10.66 0.14 1.11
C VAL A 135 9.59 0.68 0.19
N SER A 136 8.34 0.65 0.66
CA SER A 136 7.22 1.36 0.04
C SER A 136 7.21 2.78 0.58
N ILE A 137 7.43 3.76 -0.31
CA ILE A 137 7.51 5.17 0.08
C ILE A 137 6.18 5.83 -0.29
N GLU A 138 5.50 6.40 0.70
CA GLU A 138 4.41 7.33 0.46
C GLU A 138 4.97 8.75 0.46
N VAL A 139 5.11 9.34 -0.73
CA VAL A 139 5.50 10.75 -0.88
C VAL A 139 4.24 11.59 -0.68
N LYS A 140 4.19 12.37 0.40
CA LYS A 140 3.02 13.19 0.77
C LYS A 140 2.88 14.48 -0.04
N GLU A 141 3.75 14.69 -1.03
CA GLU A 141 3.80 15.88 -1.89
C GLU A 141 3.78 15.49 -3.37
N ASN A 142 3.14 16.32 -4.22
CA ASN A 142 3.18 16.16 -5.68
C ASN A 142 4.52 16.66 -6.24
N ASN A 143 5.62 15.98 -5.93
CA ASN A 143 6.94 16.35 -6.44
C ASN A 143 7.45 15.34 -7.48
N HIS A 144 7.47 15.77 -8.75
CA HIS A 144 7.97 14.96 -9.88
C HIS A 144 9.42 14.49 -9.71
N GLN A 145 10.24 15.24 -8.94
CA GLN A 145 11.68 14.95 -8.81
C GLN A 145 11.99 13.63 -8.08
N LEU A 146 11.07 13.11 -7.27
CA LEU A 146 11.23 11.83 -6.58
C LEU A 146 10.85 10.62 -7.46
N ILE A 147 10.03 10.83 -8.48
CA ILE A 147 9.52 9.78 -9.36
C ILE A 147 10.52 9.46 -10.48
N GLU A 148 11.35 10.44 -10.88
CA GLU A 148 12.19 10.36 -12.07
C GLU A 148 13.51 9.57 -11.90
N LYS A 149 13.86 9.15 -10.67
CA LYS A 149 15.20 8.59 -10.39
C LYS A 149 15.37 7.08 -10.58
N ASN A 150 14.34 6.29 -10.86
CA ASN A 150 14.53 4.85 -11.09
C ASN A 150 13.40 4.15 -11.87
N ASP A 151 13.60 3.94 -13.18
CA ASP A 151 12.66 3.21 -14.06
C ASP A 151 12.38 1.76 -13.63
N SER A 152 13.23 1.18 -12.76
CA SER A 152 13.09 -0.19 -12.27
C SER A 152 12.21 -0.34 -11.02
N MET A 153 11.76 0.78 -10.42
CA MET A 153 11.01 0.73 -9.16
C MET A 153 9.55 0.27 -9.41
N PRO A 154 9.06 -0.76 -8.69
CA PRO A 154 7.65 -1.14 -8.78
C PRO A 154 6.77 -0.01 -8.24
N TYR A 155 5.90 0.54 -9.09
CA TYR A 155 4.96 1.58 -8.71
C TYR A 155 3.59 1.00 -8.32
N SER A 156 2.94 1.69 -7.39
CA SER A 156 1.62 1.37 -6.88
C SER A 156 0.49 2.06 -7.67
N PHE A 157 -0.73 1.53 -7.58
CA PHE A 157 -1.90 2.21 -8.13
C PHE A 157 -2.18 3.51 -7.37
N THR A 158 -2.23 4.63 -8.09
CA THR A 158 -2.83 5.87 -7.59
C THR A 158 -4.34 5.71 -7.43
N MET A 159 -4.99 6.59 -6.67
CA MET A 159 -6.46 6.55 -6.50
C MET A 159 -7.20 6.67 -7.83
N SER A 160 -6.74 7.54 -8.75
CA SER A 160 -7.35 7.67 -10.09
C SER A 160 -7.20 6.39 -10.91
N ARG A 161 -6.02 5.77 -10.89
CA ARG A 161 -5.77 4.47 -11.55
C ARG A 161 -6.59 3.34 -10.92
N GLY A 162 -6.80 3.37 -9.60
CA GLY A 162 -7.67 2.44 -8.87
C GLY A 162 -9.14 2.56 -9.29
N LEU A 163 -9.64 3.77 -9.50
CA LEU A 163 -10.99 3.99 -10.04
C LEU A 163 -11.13 3.48 -11.49
N VAL A 164 -10.13 3.73 -12.33
CA VAL A 164 -10.10 3.18 -13.70
C VAL A 164 -10.07 1.64 -13.67
N LEU A 165 -9.28 1.04 -12.77
CA LEU A 165 -9.25 -0.41 -12.58
C LEU A 165 -10.64 -0.96 -12.22
N LEU A 166 -11.36 -0.29 -11.32
CA LEU A 166 -12.74 -0.65 -10.96
C LEU A 166 -13.69 -0.55 -12.16
N LEU A 167 -13.62 0.54 -12.93
CA LEU A 167 -14.44 0.71 -14.14
C LEU A 167 -14.16 -0.39 -15.16
N LEU A 168 -12.89 -0.74 -15.39
CA LEU A 168 -12.49 -1.83 -16.27
C LEU A 168 -13.00 -3.18 -15.76
N TYR A 169 -12.95 -3.41 -14.44
CA TYR A 169 -13.45 -4.64 -13.84
C TYR A 169 -14.97 -4.78 -14.04
N TYR A 170 -15.74 -3.72 -13.74
CA TYR A 170 -17.20 -3.76 -13.83
C TYR A 170 -17.75 -3.73 -15.25
N SER A 171 -17.04 -3.09 -16.18
CA SER A 171 -17.36 -3.16 -17.60
C SER A 171 -17.00 -4.49 -18.26
N GLY A 172 -16.17 -5.33 -17.61
CA GLY A 172 -15.63 -6.56 -18.19
C GLY A 172 -14.43 -6.35 -19.12
N LEU A 173 -13.90 -5.12 -19.22
CA LEU A 173 -12.77 -4.79 -20.08
C LEU A 173 -11.40 -5.11 -19.46
N LEU A 174 -11.35 -5.29 -18.13
CA LEU A 174 -10.12 -5.57 -17.39
C LEU A 174 -9.23 -6.67 -18.01
N PRO A 175 -9.75 -7.83 -18.46
CA PRO A 175 -8.92 -8.89 -19.00
C PRO A 175 -8.20 -8.52 -20.30
N PHE A 176 -8.66 -7.49 -21.00
CA PHE A 176 -8.09 -7.04 -22.28
C PHE A 176 -7.05 -5.93 -22.10
N VAL A 177 -7.04 -5.26 -20.94
CA VAL A 177 -6.18 -4.10 -20.70
C VAL A 177 -4.88 -4.51 -20.01
N PRO A 178 -3.70 -4.16 -20.56
CA PRO A 178 -2.43 -4.31 -19.87
C PRO A 178 -2.35 -3.34 -18.69
N LEU A 179 -1.90 -3.83 -17.54
CA LEU A 179 -1.67 -3.03 -16.34
C LEU A 179 -0.17 -2.87 -16.16
N GLY A 180 0.29 -1.67 -15.81
CA GLY A 180 1.72 -1.37 -15.66
C GLY A 180 2.21 -1.49 -14.21
N GLU A 181 1.32 -1.26 -13.26
CA GLU A 181 1.55 -1.29 -11.81
C GLU A 181 1.88 -2.69 -11.30
N SER A 182 2.64 -2.74 -10.22
CA SER A 182 3.01 -3.99 -9.54
C SER A 182 2.30 -4.19 -8.21
N LEU A 183 1.82 -3.11 -7.58
CA LEU A 183 1.26 -3.11 -6.24
C LEU A 183 -0.08 -2.37 -6.21
N LEU A 184 -1.13 -3.02 -5.70
CA LEU A 184 -2.41 -2.37 -5.36
C LEU A 184 -2.52 -2.31 -3.84
N GLN A 185 -2.44 -1.11 -3.27
CA GLN A 185 -2.52 -0.90 -1.83
C GLN A 185 -3.77 -0.08 -1.49
N PHE A 186 -4.57 -0.53 -0.51
CA PHE A 186 -5.71 0.25 0.00
C PHE A 186 -6.19 -0.23 1.38
N TYR A 187 -7.05 0.57 1.99
CA TYR A 187 -7.61 0.30 3.30
C TYR A 187 -8.66 -0.82 3.30
N LEU A 188 -8.64 -1.69 4.32
CA LEU A 188 -9.72 -2.66 4.54
C LEU A 188 -11.01 -1.94 4.98
N ILE A 189 -12.13 -2.22 4.31
CA ILE A 189 -13.44 -1.58 4.58
C ILE A 189 -13.87 -1.68 6.06
N ARG A 190 -13.58 -2.81 6.71
CA ARG A 190 -13.94 -3.01 8.13
C ARG A 190 -13.25 -2.00 9.06
N ILE A 191 -12.06 -1.52 8.68
CA ILE A 191 -11.30 -0.53 9.42
C ILE A 191 -11.95 0.84 9.25
N PHE A 192 -12.37 1.21 8.03
CA PHE A 192 -13.10 2.47 7.78
C PHE A 192 -14.36 2.62 8.62
N ASN A 193 -15.13 1.55 8.82
CA ASN A 193 -16.34 1.64 9.65
C ASN A 193 -16.04 1.92 11.14
N ARG A 194 -14.79 1.75 11.59
CA ARG A 194 -14.34 2.02 12.96
C ARG A 194 -13.58 3.35 13.09
N SER A 195 -13.11 3.92 11.98
CA SER A 195 -12.39 5.19 11.91
C SER A 195 -13.34 6.30 11.45
N ASP A 196 -13.34 7.47 12.09
CA ASP A 196 -14.24 8.60 11.73
C ASP A 196 -13.85 9.31 10.41
N CYS A 197 -13.36 8.56 9.41
CA CYS A 197 -12.97 9.06 8.09
C CYS A 197 -14.17 8.95 7.12
N ARG A 198 -15.07 9.94 7.17
CA ARG A 198 -16.37 9.89 6.47
C ARG A 198 -16.40 10.34 5.01
N SER A 199 -15.33 10.87 4.42
CA SER A 199 -15.51 11.78 3.28
C SER A 199 -15.26 11.27 1.85
N VAL A 200 -14.56 10.17 1.56
CA VAL A 200 -14.18 9.90 0.14
C VAL A 200 -14.34 8.44 -0.37
N CYS A 201 -14.24 7.39 0.46
CA CYS A 201 -14.01 6.02 -0.04
C CYS A 201 -15.20 5.04 0.05
N ARG A 202 -16.45 5.50 -0.05
CA ARG A 202 -17.59 4.59 -0.29
C ARG A 202 -17.59 4.03 -1.73
N CYS A 203 -16.66 4.45 -2.60
CA CYS A 203 -16.50 3.93 -3.97
C CYS A 203 -15.65 2.65 -4.07
N ILE A 204 -14.83 2.31 -3.06
CA ILE A 204 -14.05 1.04 -3.02
C ILE A 204 -14.95 -0.15 -2.58
N VAL A 205 -16.24 0.10 -2.34
CA VAL A 205 -17.20 -0.75 -1.62
C VAL A 205 -17.48 -2.15 -2.19
N THR A 206 -16.84 -2.60 -3.26
CA THR A 206 -17.10 -3.95 -3.81
C THR A 206 -15.90 -4.60 -4.52
N MET A 207 -14.68 -4.47 -3.99
CA MET A 207 -13.58 -5.30 -4.51
C MET A 207 -13.86 -6.79 -4.25
N ARG A 208 -14.19 -7.53 -5.32
CA ARG A 208 -14.51 -8.97 -5.24
C ARG A 208 -13.24 -9.79 -5.19
N LYS A 209 -13.29 -10.96 -4.53
CA LYS A 209 -12.21 -11.95 -4.53
C LYS A 209 -11.71 -12.31 -5.94
N SER A 210 -12.60 -12.28 -6.94
CA SER A 210 -12.25 -12.50 -8.35
C SER A 210 -11.29 -11.47 -8.91
N LEU A 211 -11.41 -10.20 -8.51
CA LEU A 211 -10.49 -9.16 -8.94
C LEU A 211 -9.10 -9.39 -8.35
N PHE A 212 -9.00 -9.68 -7.05
CA PHE A 212 -7.69 -9.95 -6.43
C PHE A 212 -7.03 -11.19 -7.01
N LYS A 213 -7.81 -12.26 -7.23
CA LYS A 213 -7.33 -13.46 -7.93
C LYS A 213 -6.81 -13.14 -9.33
N HIS A 214 -7.52 -12.31 -10.09
CA HIS A 214 -7.09 -11.87 -11.42
C HIS A 214 -5.76 -11.10 -11.36
N LEU A 215 -5.64 -10.14 -10.43
CA LEU A 215 -4.42 -9.35 -10.23
C LEU A 215 -3.24 -10.23 -9.79
N ALA A 216 -3.44 -11.09 -8.80
CA ALA A 216 -2.43 -12.01 -8.29
C ALA A 216 -1.96 -13.00 -9.38
N ALA A 217 -2.88 -13.52 -10.20
CA ALA A 217 -2.53 -14.36 -11.35
C ALA A 217 -1.66 -13.59 -12.36
N ARG A 218 -1.88 -12.29 -12.53
CA ARG A 218 -1.03 -11.41 -13.35
C ARG A 218 0.30 -11.03 -12.68
N GLY A 219 0.53 -11.46 -11.44
CA GLY A 219 1.74 -11.12 -10.68
C GLY A 219 1.68 -9.73 -10.05
N ILE A 220 0.50 -9.15 -9.89
CA ILE A 220 0.28 -7.87 -9.20
C ILE A 220 -0.08 -8.19 -7.75
N GLN A 221 0.67 -7.65 -6.80
CA GLN A 221 0.41 -7.85 -5.38
C GLN A 221 -0.73 -6.93 -4.92
N VAL A 222 -1.55 -7.43 -4.01
CA VAL A 222 -2.65 -6.70 -3.37
C VAL A 222 -2.35 -6.62 -1.88
N HIS A 223 -2.06 -5.42 -1.38
CA HIS A 223 -1.75 -5.18 0.03
C HIS A 223 -2.89 -4.45 0.70
N LEU A 224 -3.34 -4.96 1.85
CA LEU A 224 -4.40 -4.33 2.64
C LEU A 224 -3.84 -3.74 3.93
N PHE A 225 -4.29 -2.53 4.26
CA PHE A 225 -3.80 -1.79 5.43
C PHE A 225 -4.93 -1.06 6.19
N VAL A 226 -4.75 -0.59 7.42
CA VAL A 226 -3.74 -1.00 8.41
C VAL A 226 -4.38 -2.02 9.36
N CYS A 227 -4.06 -3.30 9.22
CA CYS A 227 -4.68 -4.38 9.98
C CYS A 227 -4.00 -4.56 11.34
N ASN A 228 -4.62 -4.03 12.39
CA ASN A 228 -4.07 -4.03 13.76
C ASN A 228 -4.72 -5.06 14.71
N LYS A 229 -5.53 -5.98 14.18
CA LYS A 229 -6.19 -7.06 14.94
C LYS A 229 -6.16 -8.36 14.13
N ASP A 230 -6.09 -9.50 14.81
CA ASP A 230 -6.16 -10.84 14.19
C ASP A 230 -7.37 -10.99 13.26
N GLU A 231 -8.53 -10.46 13.65
CA GLU A 231 -9.75 -10.48 12.83
C GLU A 231 -9.62 -9.72 11.50
N ASP A 232 -8.89 -8.60 11.53
CA ASP A 232 -8.70 -7.74 10.35
C ASP A 232 -7.67 -8.38 9.42
N ILE A 233 -6.61 -8.97 9.98
CA ILE A 233 -5.60 -9.74 9.24
C ILE A 233 -6.26 -10.95 8.56
N LYS A 234 -7.07 -11.71 9.30
CA LYS A 234 -7.84 -12.85 8.76
C LYS A 234 -8.75 -12.42 7.62
N ALA A 235 -9.55 -11.37 7.83
CA ALA A 235 -10.46 -10.86 6.81
C ALA A 235 -9.73 -10.40 5.54
N ALA A 236 -8.55 -9.79 5.69
CA ALA A 236 -7.73 -9.36 4.57
C ALA A 236 -7.28 -10.56 3.71
N PHE A 237 -6.73 -11.61 4.33
CA PHE A 237 -6.31 -12.81 3.61
C PHE A 237 -7.50 -13.58 3.01
N GLU A 238 -8.64 -13.69 3.71
CA GLU A 238 -9.85 -14.32 3.18
C GLU A 238 -10.42 -13.61 1.94
N LEU A 239 -10.22 -12.29 1.83
CA LEU A 239 -10.58 -11.52 0.63
C LEU A 239 -9.64 -11.81 -0.55
N GLY A 240 -8.43 -12.32 -0.30
CA GLY A 240 -7.41 -12.63 -1.29
C GLY A 240 -6.28 -11.62 -1.36
N ALA A 241 -6.03 -10.86 -0.28
CA ALA A 241 -4.82 -10.04 -0.18
C ALA A 241 -3.57 -10.92 -0.28
N THR A 242 -2.55 -10.45 -1.01
CA THR A 242 -1.24 -11.13 -1.08
C THR A 242 -0.33 -10.72 0.08
N GLY A 243 -0.60 -9.56 0.70
CA GLY A 243 0.11 -9.09 1.87
C GLY A 243 -0.74 -8.16 2.73
N VAL A 244 -0.34 -8.01 3.98
CA VAL A 244 -1.03 -7.21 4.98
C VAL A 244 -0.04 -6.27 5.63
N MET A 245 -0.49 -5.04 5.89
CA MET A 245 0.29 -4.03 6.58
C MET A 245 -0.29 -3.78 7.98
N SER A 246 0.57 -3.69 8.97
CA SER A 246 0.20 -3.46 10.37
C SER A 246 1.12 -2.45 11.05
N ASP A 247 0.57 -1.71 12.02
CA ASP A 247 1.35 -0.91 12.99
C ASP A 247 2.05 -1.80 14.04
N TYR A 248 1.64 -3.08 14.13
CA TYR A 248 2.12 -4.04 15.13
C TYR A 248 2.83 -5.23 14.45
N PRO A 249 4.13 -5.12 14.14
CA PRO A 249 4.86 -6.17 13.42
C PRO A 249 4.84 -7.53 14.16
N SER A 250 4.97 -7.51 15.48
CA SER A 250 4.94 -8.71 16.32
C SER A 250 3.59 -9.44 16.26
N LEU A 251 2.48 -8.69 16.19
CA LEU A 251 1.14 -9.25 16.04
C LEU A 251 1.03 -9.99 14.70
N LEU A 252 1.45 -9.34 13.62
CA LEU A 252 1.37 -9.91 12.29
C LEU A 252 2.30 -11.12 12.13
N SER A 253 3.52 -11.06 12.65
CA SER A 253 4.43 -12.23 12.67
C SER A 253 3.88 -13.40 13.48
N SER A 254 3.31 -13.13 14.66
CA SER A 254 2.67 -14.16 15.47
C SER A 254 1.47 -14.78 14.76
N TYR A 255 0.65 -13.95 14.09
CA TYR A 255 -0.47 -14.44 13.29
C TYR A 255 0.00 -15.33 12.13
N LEU A 256 0.98 -14.87 11.34
CA LEU A 256 1.50 -15.62 10.21
C LEU A 256 2.16 -16.94 10.65
N SER A 257 2.90 -16.93 11.75
CA SER A 257 3.54 -18.13 12.29
C SER A 257 2.51 -19.16 12.75
N ARG A 258 1.42 -18.74 13.41
CA ARG A 258 0.34 -19.63 13.87
C ARG A 258 -0.43 -20.26 12.71
N ASN A 259 -0.66 -19.51 11.62
CA ASN A 259 -1.48 -19.98 10.50
C ASN A 259 -0.67 -20.69 9.39
N ARG A 260 0.64 -20.41 9.22
CA ARG A 260 1.51 -21.20 8.32
C ARG A 260 1.68 -22.65 8.76
N MET A 261 1.50 -22.94 10.05
CA MET A 261 1.60 -24.29 10.61
C MET A 261 0.30 -25.12 10.44
N GLN A 262 -0.77 -24.52 9.91
CA GLN A 262 -2.07 -25.16 9.71
C GLN A 262 -2.36 -25.52 8.23
N ASP A 263 -1.52 -25.06 7.30
CA ASP A 263 -1.54 -25.43 5.88
C ASP A 263 -0.53 -26.55 5.58
#